data_AF-A0A2T2TAH0-F1
#
_entry.id   AF-A0A2T2TAH0-F1
#
_cell.length_a   1.000
_cell.length_b   1.000
_cell.length_c   1.000
_cell.angle_alpha   90.00
_cell.angle_beta   90.00
_cell.angle_gamma   90.00
#
_symmetry.space_group_name_H-M   'P 1'
#
loop_
_entity.id
_entity.type
_entity.pdbx_description
1 polymer ?
#
loop_
_entity_poly.entity_id
_entity_poly.type
_entity_poly.pdbx_seq_one_letter_code
_entity_poly.pdbx_strand_id
1 'polypeptide(L)'
;MSLYDLHDATFDDTEGQGYAYSEKTVYGKAYKGVFFFDNGAADSDELASEEEKEEHEFSGILYDRSREREKSFPVSVDDVVSTPSGKRVDFIATEKP
;
A
#
# COMPACT_ATOMS: atom_id res chain seq x y z
N MET A 1 -16.00 9.08 -12.20
CA MET A 1 -15.79 9.01 -10.75
C MET A 1 -14.62 8.08 -10.52
N SER A 2 -13.70 8.44 -9.62
CA SER A 2 -12.63 7.52 -9.22
C SER A 2 -13.29 6.27 -8.64
N LEU A 3 -12.78 5.08 -8.96
CA LEU A 3 -13.31 3.83 -8.40
C LEU A 3 -12.82 3.59 -6.96
N TYR A 4 -11.79 4.34 -6.55
CA TYR A 4 -11.09 4.20 -5.29
C TYR A 4 -10.83 5.59 -4.73
N ASP A 5 -11.13 5.79 -3.46
CA ASP A 5 -10.86 7.02 -2.73
C ASP A 5 -9.68 6.80 -1.79
N LEU A 6 -8.94 7.88 -1.55
CA LEU A 6 -7.88 7.89 -0.55
C LEU A 6 -8.51 7.98 0.83
N HIS A 7 -8.08 7.09 1.71
CA HIS A 7 -8.48 7.06 3.10
C HIS A 7 -7.25 7.16 4.00
N ASP A 8 -7.46 7.63 5.22
CA ASP A 8 -6.42 7.61 6.23
C ASP A 8 -5.99 6.15 6.46
N ALA A 9 -4.68 5.93 6.38
CA ALA A 9 -4.07 4.61 6.46
C ALA A 9 -2.71 4.72 7.16
N THR A 10 -2.16 3.59 7.58
CA THR A 10 -0.83 3.51 8.15
C THR A 10 0.03 2.49 7.41
N PHE A 11 1.33 2.77 7.36
CA PHE A 11 2.36 1.91 6.77
C PHE A 11 3.52 1.84 7.75
N ASP A 12 3.77 0.66 8.35
CA ASP A 12 4.80 0.46 9.40
C ASP A 12 4.84 1.57 10.44
N ASP A 13 3.70 1.82 11.09
CA ASP A 13 3.52 2.88 12.09
C ASP A 13 3.58 4.34 11.57
N THR A 14 3.78 4.53 10.26
CA THR A 14 3.74 5.86 9.65
C THR A 14 2.33 6.20 9.16
N GLU A 15 1.82 7.36 9.56
CA GLU A 15 0.52 7.87 9.13
C GLU A 15 0.58 8.45 7.71
N GLY A 16 -0.51 8.28 6.98
CA GLY A 16 -0.66 8.82 5.63
C GLY A 16 -2.01 8.47 5.05
N GLN A 17 -2.08 8.48 3.72
CA GLN A 17 -3.31 8.20 2.99
C GLN A 17 -3.07 7.13 1.94
N GLY A 18 -3.94 6.13 1.89
CA GLY A 18 -3.79 5.04 0.96
C GLY A 18 -4.99 4.12 0.88
N TYR A 19 -4.92 3.21 -0.08
CA TYR A 19 -5.88 2.14 -0.21
C TYR A 19 -5.24 0.93 -0.87
N ALA A 20 -5.85 -0.22 -0.65
CA ALA A 20 -5.54 -1.44 -1.38
C ALA A 20 -6.79 -1.94 -2.13
N TYR A 21 -6.59 -2.72 -3.18
CA TYR A 21 -7.65 -3.37 -3.92
C TYR A 21 -7.26 -4.81 -4.25
N SER A 22 -8.25 -5.70 -4.28
CA SER A 22 -8.03 -7.10 -4.63
C SER A 22 -7.81 -7.28 -6.13
N GLU A 23 -6.74 -7.97 -6.50
CA GLU A 23 -6.46 -8.42 -7.87
C GLU A 23 -6.53 -9.95 -7.94
N LYS A 24 -7.24 -10.49 -8.94
CA LYS A 24 -7.24 -11.93 -9.20
C LYS A 24 -5.99 -12.29 -9.99
N THR A 25 -5.13 -13.10 -9.39
CA THR A 25 -3.98 -13.68 -10.09
C THR A 25 -4.26 -15.14 -10.41
N VAL A 26 -3.47 -15.72 -11.33
CA VAL A 26 -3.56 -17.15 -11.69
C VAL A 26 -3.29 -18.05 -10.48
N TYR A 27 -2.51 -17.55 -9.51
CA TYR A 27 -2.08 -18.27 -8.31
C TYR A 27 -2.95 -18.04 -7.07
N GLY A 28 -3.94 -17.14 -7.12
CA GLY A 28 -4.81 -16.89 -5.98
C GLY A 28 -5.31 -15.44 -5.89
N LYS A 29 -5.50 -14.99 -4.64
CA LYS A 29 -5.84 -13.59 -4.36
C LYS A 29 -4.54 -12.82 -4.07
N ALA A 30 -4.34 -11.75 -4.82
CA ALA A 30 -3.36 -10.74 -4.49
C ALA A 30 -4.08 -9.44 -4.14
N TYR A 31 -3.39 -8.56 -3.42
CA TYR A 31 -3.80 -7.21 -3.16
C TYR A 31 -2.73 -6.29 -3.75
N LYS A 32 -3.16 -5.20 -4.37
CA LYS A 32 -2.30 -4.11 -4.81
C LYS A 32 -2.78 -2.84 -4.16
N GLY A 33 -1.88 -1.93 -3.85
CA GLY A 33 -2.28 -0.67 -3.24
C GLY A 33 -1.29 0.44 -3.48
N VAL A 34 -1.72 1.62 -3.08
CA VAL A 34 -0.93 2.84 -3.11
C VAL A 34 -1.02 3.50 -1.74
N PHE A 35 0.11 4.00 -1.26
CA PHE A 35 0.21 4.73 -0.01
C PHE A 35 0.97 6.04 -0.24
N PHE A 36 0.49 7.11 0.37
CA PHE A 36 1.07 8.44 0.35
C PHE A 36 1.41 8.83 1.78
N PHE A 37 2.68 9.09 2.05
CA PHE A 37 3.13 9.57 3.35
C PHE A 37 2.68 11.00 3.57
N ASP A 38 2.16 11.30 4.76
CA ASP A 38 1.82 12.67 5.11
C ASP A 38 3.09 13.51 5.26
N ASN A 39 3.11 14.66 4.59
CA ASN A 39 4.11 15.72 4.79
C ASN A 39 5.58 15.32 4.63
N GLY A 40 5.89 14.35 3.76
CA GLY A 40 7.27 13.89 3.51
C GLY A 40 7.96 13.30 4.75
N ALA A 41 7.18 12.91 5.76
CA ALA A 41 7.68 12.31 6.98
C ALA A 41 8.15 10.88 6.70
N ALA A 42 9.47 10.73 6.89
CA ALA A 42 10.26 9.55 7.24
C ALA A 42 10.11 8.27 6.40
N ASP A 43 11.24 7.60 6.19
CA ASP A 43 11.37 6.20 5.76
C ASP A 43 11.06 5.84 4.31
N SER A 44 10.42 6.71 3.52
CA SER A 44 10.30 6.48 2.07
C SER A 44 11.63 6.42 1.29
N ASP A 45 12.74 6.93 1.84
CA ASP A 45 14.09 6.74 1.28
C ASP A 45 14.69 5.37 1.65
N GLU A 46 14.31 4.80 2.79
CA GLU A 46 14.70 3.44 3.20
C GLU A 46 13.92 2.40 2.38
N LEU A 47 12.62 2.62 2.15
CA LEU A 47 11.77 1.80 1.26
C LEU A 47 12.23 1.81 -0.21
N ALA A 48 12.93 2.86 -0.65
CA ALA A 48 13.46 2.97 -2.00
C ALA A 48 14.81 2.25 -2.17
N SER A 49 15.44 1.80 -1.08
CA SER A 49 16.67 1.02 -1.16
C SER A 49 16.32 -0.43 -1.53
N GLU A 50 16.72 -0.85 -2.73
CA GLU A 50 16.44 -2.17 -3.35
C GLU A 50 16.95 -3.39 -2.55
N GLU A 51 17.55 -3.21 -1.37
CA GLU A 51 18.32 -4.25 -0.68
C GLU A 51 17.54 -5.07 0.36
N GLU A 52 16.38 -4.61 0.83
CA GLU A 52 15.64 -5.35 1.87
C GLU A 52 14.22 -5.70 1.41
N LYS A 53 13.98 -7.00 1.21
CA LYS A 53 12.63 -7.58 1.13
C LYS A 53 11.98 -7.53 2.50
N GLU A 54 11.85 -6.35 3.07
CA GLU A 54 11.14 -6.18 4.31
C GLU A 54 9.64 -6.41 4.06
N GLU A 55 9.05 -7.21 4.95
CA GLU A 55 7.61 -7.38 5.01
C GLU A 55 7.09 -6.15 5.76
N HIS A 56 6.55 -5.19 5.02
CA HIS A 56 5.94 -3.99 5.57
C HIS A 56 4.49 -4.27 5.95
N GLU A 57 3.93 -3.61 6.96
CA GLU A 57 2.52 -3.73 7.31
C GLU A 57 1.72 -2.53 6.82
N PHE A 58 0.80 -2.78 5.89
CA PHE A 58 -0.21 -1.79 5.50
C PHE A 58 -1.48 -2.00 6.31
N SER A 59 -2.03 -0.91 6.83
CA SER A 59 -3.33 -0.88 7.50
C SER A 59 -4.20 0.24 6.95
N GLY A 60 -5.32 -0.12 6.34
CA GLY A 60 -6.23 0.85 5.76
C GLY A 60 -7.39 0.21 5.02
N ILE A 61 -8.01 0.97 4.12
CA ILE A 61 -9.15 0.48 3.33
C ILE A 61 -8.67 -0.47 2.23
N LEU A 62 -9.22 -1.68 2.25
CA LEU A 62 -9.12 -2.69 1.21
C LEU A 62 -10.45 -2.79 0.45
N TYR A 63 -10.41 -2.42 -0.83
CA TYR A 63 -11.49 -2.61 -1.79
C TYR A 63 -11.48 -4.05 -2.33
N ASP A 64 -12.36 -4.90 -1.81
CA ASP A 64 -12.61 -6.25 -2.34
C ASP A 64 -13.89 -6.24 -3.18
N ARG A 65 -13.72 -6.18 -4.51
CA ARG A 65 -14.78 -6.13 -5.53
C ARG A 65 -15.76 -4.95 -5.40
N SER A 66 -16.64 -5.01 -4.40
CA SER A 66 -17.74 -4.05 -4.17
C SER A 66 -17.93 -3.76 -2.68
N ARG A 67 -16.94 -4.11 -1.85
CA ARG A 67 -16.96 -3.86 -0.41
C ARG A 67 -15.67 -3.18 -0.01
N GLU A 68 -15.83 -2.11 0.74
CA GLU A 68 -14.78 -1.47 1.52
C GLU A 68 -14.69 -2.19 2.86
N ARG A 69 -13.47 -2.52 3.28
CA ARG A 69 -13.20 -3.02 4.63
C ARG A 69 -11.85 -2.51 5.09
N GLU A 70 -11.76 -2.12 6.34
CA GLU A 70 -10.47 -1.89 6.98
C GLU A 70 -9.79 -3.23 7.21
N LYS A 71 -8.53 -3.34 6.80
CA LYS A 71 -7.71 -4.54 7.00
C LYS A 71 -6.24 -4.15 7.12
N SER A 72 -5.56 -4.80 8.06
CA SER A 72 -4.11 -4.77 8.19
C SER A 72 -3.52 -6.07 7.65
N PHE A 73 -2.48 -5.99 6.84
CA PHE A 73 -1.81 -7.15 6.27
C PHE A 73 -0.37 -6.82 5.81
N PRO A 74 0.52 -7.82 5.79
CA PRO A 74 1.87 -7.62 5.28
C PRO A 74 1.85 -7.41 3.76
N VAL A 75 2.68 -6.47 3.31
CA VAL A 75 2.84 -6.02 1.94
C VAL A 75 4.33 -5.95 1.60
N SER A 76 4.62 -6.03 0.31
CA SER A 76 5.94 -5.79 -0.24
C SER A 76 5.88 -4.55 -1.11
N VAL A 77 6.84 -3.65 -0.96
CA VAL A 77 6.99 -2.49 -1.83
C VAL A 77 7.37 -2.97 -3.23
N ASP A 78 6.63 -2.51 -4.23
CA ASP A 78 6.86 -2.81 -5.65
C ASP A 78 7.58 -1.64 -6.34
N ASP A 79 7.16 -0.41 -6.03
CA ASP A 79 7.78 0.81 -6.58
C ASP A 79 7.60 2.01 -5.63
N VAL A 80 8.52 2.96 -5.69
CA VAL A 80 8.46 4.22 -4.94
C VAL A 80 8.58 5.40 -5.90
N VAL A 81 7.48 6.12 -6.08
CA VAL A 81 7.37 7.22 -7.02
C VAL A 81 7.39 8.56 -6.28
N SER A 82 8.36 9.41 -6.62
CA SER A 82 8.40 10.80 -6.13
C SER A 82 7.35 11.65 -6.85
N THR A 83 6.47 12.30 -6.09
CA THR A 83 5.41 13.18 -6.59
C THR A 83 5.59 14.60 -6.04
N PRO A 84 4.99 15.64 -6.66
CA PRO A 84 5.08 17.01 -6.14
C PRO A 84 4.54 17.19 -4.72
N SER A 85 3.68 16.28 -4.25
CA SER A 85 3.04 16.33 -2.94
C SER A 85 3.72 15.45 -1.88
N GLY A 86 4.78 14.71 -2.23
CA GLY A 86 5.43 13.73 -1.35
C GLY A 86 5.87 12.49 -2.12
N LYS A 87 6.12 11.37 -1.42
CA LYS A 87 6.38 10.07 -2.08
C LYS A 87 5.16 9.18 -2.04
N ARG A 88 4.91 8.51 -3.16
CA ARG A 88 3.91 7.47 -3.31
C ARG A 88 4.62 6.12 -3.31
N VAL A 89 4.15 5.20 -2.48
CA VAL A 89 4.61 3.81 -2.47
C VAL A 89 3.53 2.95 -3.10
N ASP A 90 3.92 2.23 -4.13
CA ASP A 90 3.11 1.19 -4.75
C ASP A 90 3.53 -0.14 -4.13
N PHE A 91 2.57 -0.91 -3.61
CA PHE A 91 2.84 -2.16 -2.91
C PHE A 91 1.94 -3.29 -3.39
N ILE A 92 2.42 -4.52 -3.19
CA ILE A 92 1.73 -5.76 -3.52
C ILE A 92 1.72 -6.65 -2.27
N ALA A 93 0.59 -7.30 -2.02
CA ALA A 93 0.51 -8.40 -1.06
C ALA A 93 -0.03 -9.66 -1.73
N THR A 94 0.62 -10.78 -1.52
CA THR A 94 0.11 -12.09 -1.93
C THR A 94 -0.48 -12.80 -0.72
N GLU A 95 -1.76 -13.14 -0.76
CA GLU A 95 -2.35 -14.05 0.21
C GLU A 95 -1.80 -15.44 -0.13
N LYS A 96 -0.73 -15.88 0.55
CA LYS A 96 -0.21 -17.25 0.39
C LYS A 96 -1.38 -18.24 0.62
N PRO A 97 -1.50 -19.27 -0.22
CA PRO A 97 -2.62 -20.23 -0.14
C PRO A 97 -2.68 -20.98 1.19
#